data_AF-A0A2M7W566-F1
#
_entry.id   AF-A0A2M7W566-F1
#
_cell.length_a   1.000
_cell.length_b   1.000
_cell.length_c   1.000
_cell.angle_alpha   90.00
_cell.angle_beta   90.00
_cell.angle_gamma   90.00
#
_symmetry.space_group_name_H-M   'P 1'
#
loop_
_entity.id
_entity.type
_entity.pdbx_description
1 polymer ?
#
loop_
_entity_poly.entity_id
_entity_poly.type
_entity_poly.pdbx_seq_one_letter_code
_entity_poly.pdbx_strand_id
1 'polypeptide(L)'
;GRTPTPMALKYYVRELVKEQELSTAEEVAVKEKVWDQRFEVEKFLHQVTRVLAETTNDLAIICTSKGDVYHAGYAHILNNPEFYDIDVAREVLSLIDEFAELNEIFTKATGDETVHILVGDDLDSKWFQSLGLVFTDFKGPQLSGSLGVIGPSRLNYPQLIPVVRYFGNLVNEISQNW
;
A
#
# COMPACT_ATOMS: atom_id res chain seq x y z
N GLY A 1 -26.61 9.36 8.89
CA GLY A 1 -25.37 10.13 8.75
C GLY A 1 -25.12 10.42 7.28
N ARG A 2 -24.31 11.41 6.93
CA ARG A 2 -23.84 11.64 5.55
C ARG A 2 -22.50 10.94 5.36
N THR A 3 -22.30 10.29 4.22
CA THR A 3 -20.99 9.74 3.82
C THR A 3 -20.15 10.88 3.23
N PRO A 4 -18.87 11.05 3.64
CA PRO A 4 -17.99 12.05 3.04
C PRO A 4 -17.84 11.83 1.53
N THR A 5 -17.70 12.91 0.76
CA THR A 5 -17.34 12.80 -0.66
C THR A 5 -15.85 12.48 -0.81
N PRO A 6 -15.40 11.93 -1.95
CA PRO A 6 -13.97 11.72 -2.22
C PRO A 6 -13.14 13.00 -2.02
N MET A 7 -13.66 14.14 -2.47
CA MET A 7 -13.01 15.46 -2.24
C MET A 7 -12.88 15.81 -0.75
N ALA A 8 -13.91 15.55 0.05
CA ALA A 8 -13.85 15.80 1.49
C ALA A 8 -12.85 14.88 2.18
N LEU A 9 -12.75 13.62 1.75
CA LEU A 9 -11.78 12.68 2.27
C LEU A 9 -10.35 13.08 1.89
N LYS A 10 -10.11 13.46 0.63
CA LYS A 10 -8.80 13.99 0.18
C LYS A 10 -8.37 15.20 1.01
N TYR A 11 -9.30 16.13 1.25
CA TYR A 11 -9.05 17.28 2.11
C TYR A 11 -8.71 16.86 3.55
N TYR A 12 -9.47 15.91 4.13
CA TYR A 12 -9.17 15.36 5.45
C TYR A 12 -7.75 14.78 5.51
N VAL A 13 -7.40 13.94 4.54
CA VAL A 13 -6.10 13.28 4.48
C VAL A 13 -4.95 14.26 4.37
N ARG A 14 -5.06 15.26 3.49
CA ARG A 14 -3.96 16.21 3.22
C ARG A 14 -3.82 17.30 4.28
N GLU A 15 -4.94 17.81 4.79
CA GLU A 15 -4.94 19.04 5.60
C GLU A 15 -5.19 18.78 7.09
N LEU A 16 -5.81 17.65 7.45
CA LEU A 16 -6.33 17.41 8.80
C LEU A 16 -5.76 16.18 9.51
N VAL A 17 -5.20 15.21 8.78
CA VAL A 17 -4.62 14.02 9.40
C VAL A 17 -3.38 14.41 10.21
N LYS A 18 -3.41 14.05 11.50
CA LYS A 18 -2.24 14.03 12.35
C LYS A 18 -1.76 12.58 12.40
N GLU A 19 -0.61 12.33 11.81
CA GLU A 19 0.03 11.01 11.82
C GLU A 19 0.31 10.59 13.26
N GLN A 20 0.06 9.31 13.55
CA GLN A 20 0.57 8.67 14.76
C GLN A 20 2.04 8.31 14.53
N GLU A 21 2.85 8.34 15.59
CA GLU A 21 4.20 7.80 15.48
C GLU A 21 4.14 6.28 15.67
N LEU A 22 4.84 5.53 14.82
CA LEU A 22 5.13 4.13 15.11
C LEU A 22 5.99 4.09 16.36
N SER A 23 5.64 3.22 17.31
CA SER A 23 6.51 3.02 18.46
C SER A 23 7.79 2.30 18.03
N THR A 24 8.90 2.58 18.71
CA THR A 24 10.18 1.90 18.47
C THR A 24 10.07 0.39 18.62
N ALA A 25 9.19 -0.10 19.50
CA ALA A 25 8.93 -1.52 19.67
C ALA A 25 8.26 -2.15 18.44
N GLU A 26 7.31 -1.44 17.82
CA GLU A 26 6.65 -1.89 16.58
C GLU A 26 7.64 -1.90 15.42
N GLU A 27 8.47 -0.85 15.28
CA GLU A 27 9.51 -0.80 14.25
C GLU A 27 10.48 -1.97 14.37
N VAL A 28 11.00 -2.22 15.57
CA VAL A 28 11.92 -3.34 15.83
C VAL A 28 11.26 -4.67 15.50
N ALA A 29 10.02 -4.89 15.95
CA ALA A 29 9.28 -6.12 15.68
C ALA A 29 9.06 -6.36 14.18
N VAL A 30 8.74 -5.31 13.41
CA VAL A 30 8.61 -5.40 11.94
C VAL A 30 9.96 -5.71 11.29
N LYS A 31 11.02 -4.98 11.66
CA LYS A 31 12.37 -5.19 11.09
C LYS A 31 12.86 -6.61 11.32
N GLU A 32 12.71 -7.13 12.55
CA GLU A 32 13.09 -8.50 12.89
C GLU A 32 12.37 -9.54 12.01
N LYS A 33 11.06 -9.37 11.75
CA LYS A 33 10.27 -10.30 10.92
C LYS A 33 10.74 -10.43 9.47
N VAL A 34 11.42 -9.42 8.93
CA VAL A 34 11.88 -9.40 7.53
C VAL A 34 13.40 -9.56 7.40
N TRP A 35 14.15 -9.41 8.50
CA TRP A 35 15.60 -9.30 8.50
C TRP A 35 16.32 -10.54 7.96
N ASP A 36 15.81 -11.73 8.28
CA ASP A 36 16.45 -12.99 7.89
C ASP A 36 16.48 -13.21 6.37
N GLN A 37 15.52 -12.62 5.65
CA GLN A 37 15.39 -12.78 4.20
C GLN A 37 16.13 -11.70 3.40
N ARG A 38 16.75 -10.70 4.05
CA ARG A 38 17.28 -9.47 3.41
C ARG A 38 18.28 -9.68 2.25
N PHE A 39 18.92 -10.84 2.17
CA PHE A 39 19.88 -11.19 1.12
C PHE A 39 19.27 -11.92 -0.08
N GLU A 40 18.00 -12.34 0.02
CA GLU A 40 17.27 -13.05 -1.03
C GLU A 40 16.10 -12.17 -1.47
N VAL A 41 16.32 -11.33 -2.49
CA VAL A 41 15.40 -10.24 -2.92
C VAL A 41 13.94 -10.71 -3.02
N GLU A 42 13.67 -11.80 -3.74
CA GLU A 42 12.31 -12.32 -3.92
C GLU A 42 11.66 -12.73 -2.60
N LYS A 43 12.40 -13.47 -1.73
CA LYS A 43 11.89 -13.89 -0.42
C LYS A 43 11.70 -12.70 0.52
N PHE A 44 12.60 -11.73 0.46
CA PHE A 44 12.48 -10.50 1.22
C PHE A 44 11.22 -9.74 0.83
N LEU A 45 11.00 -9.48 -0.46
CA LEU A 45 9.81 -8.77 -0.93
C LEU A 45 8.53 -9.50 -0.56
N HIS A 46 8.48 -10.83 -0.76
CA HIS A 46 7.32 -11.63 -0.34
C HIS A 46 7.06 -11.51 1.18
N GLN A 47 8.11 -11.55 1.99
CA GLN A 47 7.98 -11.44 3.45
C GLN A 47 7.54 -10.02 3.86
N VAL A 48 8.10 -8.97 3.26
CA VAL A 48 7.70 -7.57 3.47
C VAL A 48 6.22 -7.39 3.15
N THR A 49 5.76 -7.86 1.99
CA THR A 49 4.35 -7.75 1.60
C THR A 49 3.45 -8.45 2.61
N ARG A 50 3.81 -9.64 3.09
CA ARG A 50 3.03 -10.37 4.08
C ARG A 50 2.96 -9.63 5.42
N VAL A 51 4.10 -9.16 5.92
CA VAL A 51 4.17 -8.45 7.21
C VAL A 51 3.44 -7.10 7.11
N LEU A 52 3.48 -6.43 5.95
CA LEU A 52 2.70 -5.22 5.72
C LEU A 52 1.20 -5.51 5.81
N ALA A 53 0.70 -6.51 5.08
CA ALA A 53 -0.70 -6.91 5.11
C ALA A 53 -1.19 -7.27 6.52
N GLU A 54 -0.39 -8.03 7.27
CA GLU A 54 -0.70 -8.39 8.67
C GLU A 54 -0.74 -7.16 9.59
N THR A 55 0.16 -6.20 9.37
CA THR A 55 0.25 -4.99 10.21
C THR A 55 -0.91 -4.05 9.95
N THR A 56 -1.34 -3.92 8.69
CA THR A 56 -2.40 -2.99 8.30
C THR A 56 -3.79 -3.60 8.35
N ASN A 57 -3.91 -4.94 8.33
CA ASN A 57 -5.16 -5.67 8.12
C ASN A 57 -5.86 -5.25 6.82
N ASP A 58 -5.09 -5.13 5.75
CA ASP A 58 -5.55 -4.79 4.41
C ASP A 58 -4.74 -5.56 3.35
N LEU A 59 -5.07 -5.37 2.07
CA LEU A 59 -4.33 -5.99 0.96
C LEU A 59 -3.06 -5.19 0.70
N ALA A 60 -1.89 -5.79 0.93
CA ALA A 60 -0.59 -5.20 0.63
C ALA A 60 -0.10 -5.64 -0.75
N ILE A 61 0.56 -4.74 -1.47
CA ILE A 61 1.10 -4.96 -2.81
C ILE A 61 2.49 -4.33 -2.92
N ILE A 62 3.40 -5.03 -3.58
CA ILE A 62 4.67 -4.50 -4.07
C ILE A 62 4.73 -4.73 -5.57
N CYS A 63 5.05 -3.69 -6.32
CA CYS A 63 5.22 -3.72 -7.76
C CYS A 63 6.64 -3.24 -8.09
N THR A 64 7.43 -4.06 -8.77
CA THR A 64 8.83 -3.75 -9.06
C THR A 64 9.00 -3.24 -10.49
N SER A 65 10.04 -2.45 -10.74
CA SER A 65 10.38 -1.95 -12.08
C SER A 65 10.78 -3.05 -13.08
N LYS A 66 10.93 -4.30 -12.63
CA LYS A 66 11.18 -5.47 -13.48
C LYS A 66 9.92 -6.19 -13.94
N GLY A 67 8.74 -5.79 -13.44
CA GLY A 67 7.47 -6.45 -13.75
C GLY A 67 6.98 -7.42 -12.68
N ASP A 68 7.77 -7.66 -11.62
CA ASP A 68 7.37 -8.58 -10.55
C ASP A 68 6.35 -7.91 -9.62
N VAL A 69 5.27 -8.63 -9.30
CA VAL A 69 4.22 -8.20 -8.38
C VAL A 69 4.14 -9.19 -7.20
N TYR A 70 4.11 -8.65 -5.99
CA TYR A 70 3.94 -9.40 -4.75
C TYR A 70 2.73 -8.87 -4.00
N HIS A 71 1.82 -9.74 -3.59
CA HIS A 71 0.59 -9.36 -2.89
C HIS A 71 0.31 -10.27 -1.70
N ALA A 72 -0.31 -9.73 -0.64
CA ALA A 72 -0.73 -10.50 0.52
C ALA A 72 -1.93 -9.83 1.21
N GLY A 73 -2.73 -10.60 1.95
CA GLY A 73 -3.84 -10.04 2.73
C GLY A 73 -5.20 -10.04 2.04
N TYR A 74 -5.41 -10.90 1.04
CA TYR A 74 -6.71 -11.05 0.37
C TYR A 74 -7.88 -11.23 1.34
N ALA A 75 -7.71 -12.06 2.38
CA ALA A 75 -8.76 -12.29 3.35
C ALA A 75 -9.08 -11.03 4.20
N HIS A 76 -8.12 -10.11 4.35
CA HIS A 76 -8.32 -8.90 5.14
C HIS A 76 -9.33 -7.97 4.47
N ILE A 77 -9.19 -7.71 3.16
CA ILE A 77 -10.13 -6.84 2.43
C ILE A 77 -11.55 -7.41 2.40
N LEU A 78 -11.71 -8.73 2.42
CA LEU A 78 -13.02 -9.38 2.47
C LEU A 78 -13.77 -9.19 3.80
N ASN A 79 -13.12 -8.64 4.83
CA ASN A 79 -13.81 -8.23 6.07
C ASN A 79 -14.49 -6.86 5.92
N ASN A 80 -14.17 -6.10 4.88
CA ASN A 80 -14.72 -4.77 4.66
C ASN A 80 -16.00 -4.83 3.81
N PRO A 81 -17.09 -4.13 4.21
CA PRO A 81 -18.35 -4.09 3.48
C PRO A 81 -18.26 -3.72 1.99
N GLU A 82 -17.29 -2.89 1.61
CA GLU A 82 -17.03 -2.50 0.22
C GLU A 82 -16.73 -3.70 -0.68
N PHE A 83 -16.13 -4.75 -0.12
CA PHE A 83 -15.74 -5.96 -0.83
C PHE A 83 -16.80 -7.06 -0.77
N TYR A 84 -17.98 -6.79 -0.19
CA TYR A 84 -19.12 -7.71 -0.26
C TYR A 84 -19.78 -7.68 -1.65
N ASP A 85 -19.56 -6.62 -2.41
CA ASP A 85 -19.85 -6.60 -3.83
C ASP A 85 -18.78 -7.42 -4.58
N ILE A 86 -19.22 -8.52 -5.20
CA ILE A 86 -18.35 -9.43 -5.93
C ILE A 86 -17.68 -8.77 -7.13
N ASP A 87 -18.30 -7.73 -7.71
CA ASP A 87 -17.71 -7.02 -8.84
C ASP A 87 -16.56 -6.13 -8.37
N VAL A 88 -16.67 -5.49 -7.21
CA VAL A 88 -15.57 -4.75 -6.57
C VAL A 88 -14.42 -5.70 -6.23
N ALA A 89 -14.73 -6.82 -5.58
CA ALA A 89 -13.71 -7.80 -5.22
C ALA A 89 -13.01 -8.37 -6.46
N ARG A 90 -13.76 -8.74 -7.50
CA ARG A 90 -13.20 -9.24 -8.76
C ARG A 90 -12.28 -8.20 -9.40
N GLU A 91 -12.68 -6.93 -9.43
CA GLU A 91 -11.88 -5.90 -10.09
C GLU A 91 -10.57 -5.61 -9.35
N VAL A 92 -10.58 -5.64 -8.03
CA VAL A 92 -9.33 -5.52 -7.25
C VAL A 92 -8.42 -6.72 -7.48
N LEU A 93 -8.98 -7.93 -7.54
CA LEU A 93 -8.20 -9.14 -7.83
C LEU A 93 -7.64 -9.14 -9.26
N SER A 94 -8.41 -8.67 -10.24
CA SER A 94 -7.93 -8.49 -11.62
C SER A 94 -6.79 -7.47 -11.68
N LEU A 95 -6.94 -6.34 -10.98
CA LEU A 95 -5.93 -5.28 -10.95
C LEU A 95 -4.59 -5.82 -10.43
N ILE A 96 -4.58 -6.57 -9.33
CA ILE A 96 -3.33 -7.05 -8.72
C ILE A 96 -2.63 -8.16 -9.51
N ASP A 97 -3.34 -8.81 -10.43
CA ASP A 97 -2.76 -9.80 -11.35
C ASP A 97 -2.13 -9.13 -12.58
N GLU A 98 -2.44 -7.86 -12.86
CA GLU A 98 -1.97 -7.13 -14.05
C GLU A 98 -0.96 -6.02 -13.69
N PHE A 99 0.32 -6.31 -13.92
CA PHE A 99 1.43 -5.37 -13.67
C PHE A 99 1.23 -4.03 -14.39
N ALA A 100 0.76 -4.04 -15.65
CA ALA A 100 0.63 -2.81 -16.43
C ALA A 100 -0.38 -1.84 -15.81
N GLU A 101 -1.52 -2.35 -15.35
CA GLU A 101 -2.57 -1.56 -14.70
C GLU A 101 -2.11 -1.02 -13.35
N LEU A 102 -1.48 -1.87 -12.52
CA LEU A 102 -0.91 -1.43 -11.24
C LEU A 102 0.15 -0.33 -11.41
N ASN A 103 1.08 -0.53 -12.35
CA ASN A 103 2.12 0.45 -12.61
C ASN A 103 1.55 1.78 -13.12
N GLU A 104 0.50 1.73 -13.95
CA GLU A 104 -0.20 2.95 -14.37
C GLU A 104 -0.78 3.71 -13.17
N ILE A 105 -1.46 3.01 -12.25
CA ILE A 105 -2.00 3.63 -11.03
C ILE A 105 -0.90 4.25 -10.17
N PHE A 106 0.21 3.56 -9.93
CA PHE A 106 1.31 4.10 -9.13
C PHE A 106 1.93 5.35 -9.75
N THR A 107 2.07 5.39 -11.08
CA THR A 107 2.61 6.56 -11.79
C THR A 107 1.67 7.78 -11.85
N LYS A 108 0.39 7.64 -11.48
CA LYS A 108 -0.56 8.76 -11.41
C LYS A 108 -0.29 9.69 -10.24
N ALA A 109 0.30 9.19 -9.16
CA ALA A 109 0.72 10.06 -8.07
C ALA A 109 1.87 10.94 -8.56
N THR A 110 1.67 12.24 -8.52
CA THR A 110 2.65 13.24 -8.93
C THR A 110 2.99 14.12 -7.73
N GLY A 111 4.28 14.40 -7.55
CA GLY A 111 4.80 15.24 -6.46
C GLY A 111 5.93 14.58 -5.69
N ASP A 112 6.61 15.38 -4.86
CA ASP A 112 7.76 14.95 -4.04
C ASP A 112 7.34 14.39 -2.66
N GLU A 113 6.07 13.99 -2.52
CA GLU A 113 5.54 13.41 -1.28
C GLU A 113 6.16 12.03 -1.04
N THR A 114 6.56 11.71 0.19
CA THR A 114 7.11 10.38 0.52
C THR A 114 6.06 9.28 0.45
N VAL A 115 4.80 9.60 0.77
CA VAL A 115 3.68 8.67 0.75
C VAL A 115 2.58 9.29 -0.09
N HIS A 116 2.08 8.53 -1.05
CA HIS A 116 1.02 8.91 -1.97
C HIS A 116 -0.30 8.25 -1.59
N ILE A 117 -1.38 8.99 -1.83
CA ILE A 117 -2.73 8.55 -1.45
C ILE A 117 -3.67 8.82 -2.62
N LEU A 118 -4.26 7.74 -3.12
CA LEU A 118 -5.28 7.76 -4.18
C LEU A 118 -6.59 7.25 -3.60
N VAL A 119 -7.69 7.95 -3.87
CA VAL A 119 -9.01 7.57 -3.35
C VAL A 119 -10.07 7.71 -4.42
N GLY A 120 -10.87 6.66 -4.59
CA GLY A 120 -12.07 6.71 -5.39
C GLY A 120 -11.75 6.99 -6.86
N ASP A 121 -12.12 8.19 -7.31
CA ASP A 121 -11.97 8.63 -8.69
C ASP A 121 -10.51 8.70 -9.17
N ASP A 122 -9.52 8.70 -8.27
CA ASP A 122 -8.09 8.65 -8.66
C ASP A 122 -7.67 7.28 -9.23
N LEU A 123 -8.47 6.24 -9.01
CA LEU A 123 -8.14 4.87 -9.40
C LEU A 123 -8.72 4.49 -10.78
N ASP A 124 -9.33 5.44 -11.50
CA ASP A 124 -9.81 5.32 -12.88
C ASP A 124 -10.73 4.12 -13.18
N SER A 125 -11.45 3.63 -12.18
CA SER A 125 -12.50 2.63 -12.33
C SER A 125 -13.74 2.99 -11.52
N LYS A 126 -14.91 2.76 -12.12
CA LYS A 126 -16.20 2.93 -11.42
C LYS A 126 -16.32 2.01 -10.20
N TRP A 127 -15.61 0.87 -10.20
CA TRP A 127 -15.63 -0.10 -9.10
C TRP A 127 -14.77 0.34 -7.92
N PHE A 128 -13.86 1.29 -8.12
CA PHE A 128 -12.91 1.73 -7.11
C PHE A 128 -13.35 2.99 -6.35
N GLN A 129 -14.55 3.51 -6.64
CA GLN A 129 -15.09 4.72 -5.99
C GLN A 129 -15.11 4.67 -4.46
N SER A 130 -15.29 3.47 -3.89
CA SER A 130 -15.31 3.26 -2.44
C SER A 130 -13.98 2.76 -1.88
N LEU A 131 -12.91 2.73 -2.67
CA LEU A 131 -11.60 2.22 -2.28
C LEU A 131 -10.57 3.34 -2.09
N GLY A 132 -9.49 3.01 -1.40
CA GLY A 132 -8.31 3.84 -1.24
C GLY A 132 -7.03 3.01 -1.41
N LEU A 133 -6.00 3.66 -1.92
CA LEU A 133 -4.66 3.13 -2.08
C LEU A 133 -3.69 4.10 -1.40
N VAL A 134 -2.90 3.58 -0.46
CA VAL A 134 -1.81 4.31 0.20
C VAL A 134 -0.50 3.62 -0.14
N PHE A 135 0.45 4.32 -0.74
CA PHE A 135 1.69 3.71 -1.21
C PHE A 135 2.89 4.65 -1.13
N THR A 136 4.07 4.10 -1.30
CA THR A 136 5.35 4.81 -1.34
C THR A 136 6.27 4.13 -2.35
N ASP A 137 7.19 4.90 -2.91
CA ASP A 137 8.18 4.38 -3.85
C ASP A 137 9.50 4.06 -3.14
N PHE A 138 10.16 3.00 -3.58
CA PHE A 138 11.51 2.65 -3.16
C PHE A 138 12.44 2.59 -4.37
N LYS A 139 13.73 2.93 -4.15
CA LYS A 139 14.71 3.01 -5.24
C LYS A 139 16.08 2.52 -4.79
N GLY A 140 16.36 1.26 -5.09
CA GLY A 140 17.68 0.66 -4.99
C GLY A 140 18.48 0.78 -6.31
N PRO A 141 19.79 0.49 -6.29
CA PRO A 141 20.65 0.49 -7.48
C PRO A 141 20.22 -0.54 -8.53
N GLN A 142 19.73 -1.71 -8.08
CA GLN A 142 19.36 -2.82 -8.96
C GLN A 142 17.85 -3.02 -9.14
N LEU A 143 17.05 -2.48 -8.22
CA LEU A 143 15.61 -2.66 -8.19
C LEU A 143 14.94 -1.43 -7.60
N SER A 144 13.89 -0.97 -8.26
CA SER A 144 13.01 0.09 -7.78
C SER A 144 11.56 -0.38 -7.89
N GLY A 145 10.63 0.36 -7.32
CA GLY A 145 9.22 0.00 -7.40
C GLY A 145 8.38 0.78 -6.40
N SER A 146 7.14 0.32 -6.25
CA SER A 146 6.16 0.89 -5.33
C SER A 146 5.68 -0.18 -4.37
N LEU A 147 5.47 0.19 -3.12
CA LEU A 147 4.87 -0.64 -2.08
C LEU A 147 3.68 0.10 -1.49
N GLY A 148 2.54 -0.57 -1.36
CA GLY A 148 1.33 0.05 -0.87
C GLY A 148 0.28 -0.92 -0.37
N VAL A 149 -0.84 -0.34 0.04
CA VAL A 149 -1.97 -1.02 0.64
C VAL A 149 -3.26 -0.55 0.00
N ILE A 150 -4.08 -1.50 -0.46
CA ILE A 150 -5.43 -1.28 -0.96
C ILE A 150 -6.43 -1.66 0.12
N GLY A 151 -7.40 -0.78 0.34
CA GLY A 151 -8.49 -1.02 1.28
C GLY A 151 -9.69 -0.11 1.01
N PRO A 152 -10.65 -0.04 1.95
CA PRO A 152 -11.81 0.84 1.82
C PRO A 152 -11.38 2.30 1.84
N SER A 153 -12.09 3.20 1.17
CA SER A 153 -11.76 4.64 1.15
C SER A 153 -11.61 5.25 2.56
N ARG A 154 -12.29 4.69 3.57
CA ARG A 154 -12.18 5.06 4.99
C ARG A 154 -11.02 4.40 5.75
N LEU A 155 -9.90 4.07 5.09
CA LEU A 155 -8.68 3.59 5.74
C LEU A 155 -8.30 4.45 6.95
N ASN A 156 -7.66 3.85 7.96
CA ASN A 156 -7.18 4.59 9.12
C ASN A 156 -5.88 5.33 8.79
N TYR A 157 -5.99 6.41 8.01
CA TYR A 157 -4.84 7.20 7.52
C TYR A 157 -3.85 7.63 8.61
N PRO A 158 -4.28 8.10 9.81
CA PRO A 158 -3.36 8.42 10.90
C PRO A 158 -2.40 7.28 11.29
N GLN A 159 -2.83 6.03 11.18
CA GLN A 159 -2.01 4.85 11.48
C GLN A 159 -1.37 4.23 10.24
N LEU A 160 -2.04 4.29 9.09
CA LEU A 160 -1.58 3.63 7.88
C LEU A 160 -0.40 4.35 7.23
N ILE A 161 -0.44 5.68 7.16
CA ILE A 161 0.63 6.50 6.55
C ILE A 161 2.00 6.22 7.18
N PRO A 162 2.18 6.29 8.52
CA PRO A 162 3.49 6.02 9.13
C PRO A 162 3.93 4.57 8.94
N VAL A 163 3.02 3.59 8.93
CA VAL A 163 3.33 2.19 8.63
C VAL A 163 3.87 2.06 7.21
N VAL A 164 3.14 2.54 6.20
CA VAL A 164 3.57 2.46 4.79
C VAL A 164 4.91 3.18 4.59
N ARG A 165 5.08 4.37 5.19
CA ARG A 165 6.35 5.12 5.18
C ARG A 165 7.51 4.31 5.76
N TYR A 166 7.29 3.67 6.91
CA TYR A 166 8.31 2.85 7.57
C TYR A 166 8.73 1.66 6.69
N PHE A 167 7.77 0.93 6.13
CA PHE A 167 8.05 -0.20 5.24
C PHE A 167 8.76 0.25 3.96
N GLY A 168 8.35 1.37 3.36
CA GLY A 168 9.04 1.97 2.21
C GLY A 168 10.50 2.28 2.53
N ASN A 169 10.75 2.95 3.67
CA ASN A 169 12.10 3.25 4.13
C ASN A 169 12.94 1.99 4.38
N LEU A 170 12.35 0.95 4.98
CA LEU A 170 13.03 -0.31 5.26
C LEU A 170 13.41 -1.05 3.98
N VAL A 171 12.49 -1.14 3.02
CA VAL A 171 12.76 -1.72 1.70
C VAL A 171 13.83 -0.89 0.99
N ASN A 172 13.73 0.44 1.04
CA ASN A 172 14.71 1.33 0.43
C ASN A 172 16.11 1.15 1.04
N GLU A 173 16.24 1.09 2.38
CA GLU A 173 17.50 0.83 3.10
C GLU A 173 18.14 -0.50 2.68
N ILE A 174 17.35 -1.58 2.66
CA ILE A 174 17.84 -2.91 2.30
C ILE A 174 18.20 -2.98 0.81
N SER A 175 17.40 -2.35 -0.05
CA SER A 175 17.62 -2.34 -1.50
C SER A 175 18.91 -1.65 -1.94
N GLN A 176 19.48 -0.75 -1.11
CA GLN A 176 20.79 -0.15 -1.38
C GLN A 176 21.94 -1.17 -1.33
N ASN A 177 21.73 -2.31 -0.68
CA ASN A 177 22.75 -3.33 -0.44
C ASN A 177 22.59 -4.57 -1.32
N TRP A 178 21.67 -4.56 -2.29
CA TRP A 178 21.48 -5.66 -3.25
C TRP A 178 22.51 -5.61 -4.38
#